data_AF-A0A2H5QSW5-F1
#
_entry.id   AF-A0A2H5QSW5-F1
#
_cell.length_a   1.000
_cell.length_b   1.000
_cell.length_c   1.000
_cell.angle_alpha   90.00
_cell.angle_beta   90.00
_cell.angle_gamma   90.00
#
_symmetry.space_group_name_H-M   'P 1'
#
loop_
_entity.id
_entity.type
_entity.pdbx_description
1 polymer ?
#
loop_
_entity_poly.entity_id
_entity_poly.type
_entity_poly.pdbx_seq_one_letter_code
_entity_poly.pdbx_strand_id
1 'polypeptide(L)'
;MLDSVYSMLALVFILVACVELCDAATVVDVYRLIQYDISGVPFGSRLASLNHHAGSLHFSPGADLSRTVVMIPVRELNISFVTEYVSRKHPLGGMLFLLPEIFRLENGGGGKDVREKEVVKNVLLELEKLLVHAKLPYPVYFAFENDEIDAVLDDVKKNDATGQPATATTGGLVDNSVIENAGYFVSYVYPLECELYGKV
;
A
#
# COMPACT_ATOMS: atom_id res chain seq x y z
N MET A 1 -44.43 29.81 3.65
CA MET A 1 -44.42 28.36 3.30
C MET A 1 -43.37 28.04 2.26
N LEU A 2 -43.30 28.78 1.13
CA LEU A 2 -42.31 28.54 0.06
C LEU A 2 -40.84 28.60 0.53
N ASP A 3 -40.47 29.54 1.40
CA ASP A 3 -39.08 29.63 1.91
C ASP A 3 -38.67 28.43 2.77
N SER A 4 -39.61 27.87 3.54
CA SER A 4 -39.37 26.66 4.34
C SER A 4 -39.23 25.42 3.45
N VAL A 5 -39.98 25.35 2.35
CA VAL A 5 -39.86 24.28 1.35
C VAL A 5 -38.54 24.40 0.59
N TYR A 6 -38.11 25.62 0.26
CA TYR A 6 -36.81 25.87 -0.40
C TYR A 6 -35.63 25.55 0.53
N SER A 7 -35.74 25.89 1.82
CA SER A 7 -34.75 25.52 2.84
C SER A 7 -34.69 24.00 3.08
N MET A 8 -35.83 23.31 3.06
CA MET A 8 -35.88 21.84 3.13
C MET A 8 -35.25 21.19 1.90
N LEU A 9 -35.53 21.71 0.70
CA LEU A 9 -34.93 21.25 -0.55
C LEU A 9 -33.41 21.46 -0.54
N ALA A 10 -32.92 22.64 -0.12
CA ALA A 10 -31.49 22.92 -0.01
C ALA A 10 -30.81 21.96 0.97
N LEU A 11 -31.44 21.68 2.12
CA LEU A 11 -30.93 20.71 3.09
C LEU A 11 -30.85 19.30 2.49
N VAL A 12 -31.87 18.88 1.73
CA VAL A 12 -31.87 17.59 1.04
C VAL A 12 -30.75 17.52 0.01
N PHE A 13 -30.51 18.56 -0.78
CA PHE A 13 -29.39 18.59 -1.73
C PHE A 13 -28.03 18.53 -1.03
N ILE A 14 -27.86 19.24 0.09
CA ILE A 14 -26.64 19.16 0.90
C ILE A 14 -26.44 17.75 1.44
N LEU A 15 -27.49 17.12 1.99
CA LEU A 15 -27.42 15.76 2.51
C LEU A 15 -27.12 14.72 1.42
N VAL A 16 -27.73 14.85 0.24
CA VAL A 16 -27.45 13.98 -0.91
C VAL A 16 -26.00 14.13 -1.38
N ALA A 17 -25.49 15.36 -1.46
CA ALA A 17 -24.09 15.61 -1.79
C ALA A 17 -23.12 15.04 -0.73
N CYS A 18 -23.50 15.06 0.55
CA CYS A 18 -22.71 14.44 1.62
C CYS A 18 -22.68 12.91 1.52
N VAL A 19 -23.77 12.27 1.09
CA VAL A 19 -23.81 10.80 0.92
C VAL A 19 -22.89 10.35 -0.22
N GLU A 20 -22.88 11.05 -1.36
CA GLU A 20 -21.97 10.74 -2.47
C GLU A 20 -20.49 10.94 -2.10
N LEU A 21 -20.18 11.85 -1.17
CA LEU A 21 -18.81 12.08 -0.69
C LEU A 21 -18.35 11.06 0.37
N CYS A 22 -19.29 10.42 1.08
CA CYS A 22 -18.97 9.45 2.13
C CYS A 22 -18.58 8.06 1.59
N ASP A 23 -18.87 7.74 0.33
CA ASP A 23 -18.55 6.45 -0.29
C ASP A 23 -17.13 6.38 -0.88
N ALA A 24 -16.37 7.49 -0.83
CA ALA A 24 -15.03 7.56 -1.41
C ALA A 24 -13.91 7.00 -0.51
N ALA A 25 -14.25 6.47 0.68
CA ALA A 25 -13.29 5.97 1.65
C ALA A 25 -13.29 4.43 1.68
N THR A 26 -12.36 3.82 0.95
CA THR A 26 -12.08 2.38 1.03
C THR A 26 -11.18 2.10 2.24
N VAL A 27 -11.66 1.30 3.18
CA VAL A 27 -10.88 0.89 4.36
C VAL A 27 -10.21 -0.44 4.06
N VAL A 28 -8.88 -0.45 4.09
CA VAL A 28 -8.08 -1.62 3.72
C VAL A 28 -7.21 -2.03 4.90
N ASP A 29 -7.10 -3.33 5.13
CA ASP A 29 -6.17 -3.91 6.09
C ASP A 29 -4.73 -3.81 5.56
N VAL A 30 -3.93 -2.98 6.22
CA VAL A 30 -2.53 -2.72 5.86
C VAL A 30 -1.62 -3.08 7.03
N TYR A 31 -0.48 -3.71 6.75
CA TYR A 31 0.54 -4.12 7.69
C TYR A 31 1.81 -3.27 7.50
N ARG A 32 2.32 -2.66 8.56
CA ARG A 32 3.54 -1.84 8.48
C ARG A 32 4.79 -2.64 8.79
N LEU A 33 5.86 -2.40 8.02
CA LEU A 33 7.20 -2.83 8.39
C LEU A 33 7.67 -2.07 9.65
N ILE A 34 7.92 -2.77 10.74
CA ILE A 34 8.33 -2.13 11.99
C ILE A 34 9.78 -1.66 11.93
N GLN A 35 10.05 -0.56 12.61
CA GLN A 35 11.41 -0.17 12.93
C GLN A 35 11.90 -0.98 14.13
N TYR A 36 13.12 -1.49 14.06
CA TYR A 36 13.79 -2.14 15.18
C TYR A 36 15.23 -1.66 15.28
N ASP A 37 15.90 -1.95 16.39
CA ASP A 37 17.25 -1.50 16.65
C ASP A 37 18.15 -2.69 17.00
N ILE A 38 19.32 -2.75 16.36
CA ILE A 38 20.40 -3.67 16.74
C ILE A 38 21.60 -2.81 17.16
N SER A 39 21.93 -2.86 18.45
CA SER A 39 23.13 -2.20 19.01
C SER A 39 23.22 -0.68 18.76
N GLY A 40 22.09 0.03 18.80
CA GLY A 40 21.94 1.46 18.55
C GLY A 40 21.79 1.84 17.08
N VAL A 41 21.71 0.86 16.18
CA VAL A 41 21.51 1.09 14.74
C VAL A 41 20.06 0.75 14.38
N PRO A 42 19.26 1.74 13.91
CA PRO A 42 17.88 1.49 13.53
C PRO A 42 17.78 0.88 12.12
N PHE A 43 16.97 -0.17 12.01
CA PHE A 43 16.59 -0.91 10.81
C PHE A 43 15.08 -0.90 10.63
N GLY A 44 14.61 -1.26 9.44
CA GLY A 44 13.20 -1.23 9.10
C GLY A 44 12.73 0.18 8.75
N SER A 45 11.43 0.44 8.94
CA SER A 45 10.75 1.60 8.37
C SER A 45 10.15 2.55 9.40
N ARG A 46 10.19 3.85 9.09
CA ARG A 46 9.70 4.93 9.95
C ARG A 46 8.20 5.18 9.76
N LEU A 47 7.50 5.50 10.85
CA LEU A 47 6.11 5.99 10.78
C LEU A 47 6.03 7.32 10.00
N ALA A 48 5.05 7.43 9.10
CA ALA A 48 4.68 8.68 8.46
C ALA A 48 4.17 9.69 9.49
N SER A 49 4.59 10.95 9.38
CA SER A 49 4.07 12.04 10.24
C SER A 49 2.93 12.84 9.61
N LEU A 50 2.67 12.62 8.31
CA LEU A 50 1.73 13.38 7.49
C LEU A 50 0.95 12.42 6.58
N ASN A 51 -0.20 12.89 6.08
CA ASN A 51 -0.98 12.16 5.08
C ASN A 51 -0.23 12.13 3.75
N HIS A 52 -0.34 11.01 3.06
CA HIS A 52 0.31 10.78 1.78
C HIS A 52 -0.73 10.58 0.68
N HIS A 53 -0.36 10.91 -0.55
CA HIS A 53 -1.18 10.60 -1.71
C HIS A 53 -0.78 9.25 -2.30
N ALA A 54 -1.74 8.45 -2.75
CA ALA A 54 -1.45 7.22 -3.46
C ALA A 54 -0.94 7.51 -4.88
N GLY A 55 0.05 6.75 -5.34
CA GLY A 55 0.55 6.80 -6.70
C GLY A 55 0.85 5.40 -7.24
N SER A 56 0.81 5.24 -8.54
CA SER A 56 1.15 3.99 -9.23
C SER A 56 2.65 3.88 -9.46
N LEU A 57 3.12 2.65 -9.76
CA LEU A 57 4.52 2.39 -10.10
C LEU A 57 5.00 3.16 -11.36
N HIS A 58 4.07 3.56 -12.22
CA HIS A 58 4.35 4.25 -13.48
C HIS A 58 4.15 5.76 -13.35
N PHE A 59 5.09 6.43 -12.69
CA PHE A 59 5.11 7.89 -12.57
C PHE A 59 5.95 8.54 -13.68
N SER A 60 5.64 9.81 -14.00
CA SER A 60 6.39 10.59 -14.98
C SER A 60 7.83 10.85 -14.52
N PRO A 61 8.84 10.77 -15.41
CA PRO A 61 10.22 11.13 -15.07
C PRO A 61 10.31 12.55 -14.51
N GLY A 62 10.86 12.69 -13.29
CA GLY A 62 10.97 13.98 -12.60
C GLY A 62 9.75 14.40 -11.77
N ALA A 63 8.75 13.52 -11.60
CA ALA A 63 7.66 13.74 -10.65
C ALA A 63 8.20 13.85 -9.21
N ASP A 64 7.61 14.75 -8.42
CA ASP A 64 7.91 14.84 -6.98
C ASP A 64 7.17 13.74 -6.23
N LEU A 65 7.92 12.75 -5.75
CA LEU A 65 7.39 11.61 -5.00
C LEU A 65 7.43 11.80 -3.49
N SER A 66 7.88 12.98 -3.00
CA SER A 66 8.08 13.25 -1.56
C SER A 66 6.83 12.98 -0.72
N ARG A 67 5.63 13.09 -1.30
CA ARG A 67 4.35 12.86 -0.64
C ARG A 67 3.56 11.67 -1.21
N THR A 68 4.19 10.89 -2.08
CA THR A 68 3.53 9.79 -2.80
C THR A 68 3.85 8.46 -2.12
N VAL A 69 2.81 7.72 -1.75
CA VAL A 69 2.90 6.30 -1.40
C VAL A 69 2.68 5.51 -2.67
N VAL A 70 3.75 4.87 -3.16
CA VAL A 70 3.68 4.09 -4.39
C VAL A 70 3.08 2.72 -4.08
N MET A 71 1.98 2.38 -4.74
CA MET A 71 1.35 1.06 -4.69
C MET A 71 2.03 0.14 -5.70
N ILE A 72 2.56 -0.98 -5.21
CA ILE A 72 3.40 -1.88 -5.99
C ILE A 72 2.88 -3.32 -5.85
N PRO A 73 2.17 -3.84 -6.86
CA PRO A 73 1.91 -5.27 -6.97
C PRO A 73 3.23 -6.04 -6.98
N VAL A 74 3.39 -7.03 -6.10
CA VAL A 74 4.64 -7.81 -6.05
C VAL A 74 4.89 -8.56 -7.35
N ARG A 75 3.82 -8.88 -8.10
CA ARG A 75 3.91 -9.50 -9.43
C ARG A 75 4.59 -8.61 -10.47
N GLU A 76 4.48 -7.29 -10.30
CA GLU A 76 5.06 -6.27 -11.19
C GLU A 76 6.37 -5.69 -10.63
N LEU A 77 6.82 -6.19 -9.47
CA LEU A 77 7.94 -5.63 -8.74
C LEU A 77 9.28 -5.90 -9.43
N ASN A 78 10.04 -4.82 -9.62
CA ASN A 78 11.45 -4.90 -9.95
C ASN A 78 12.30 -4.60 -8.70
N ILE A 79 13.05 -5.58 -8.21
CA ILE A 79 13.90 -5.40 -7.01
C ILE A 79 14.96 -4.31 -7.20
N SER A 80 15.41 -4.08 -8.44
CA SER A 80 16.38 -3.01 -8.75
C SER A 80 15.78 -1.63 -8.49
N PHE A 81 14.48 -1.45 -8.75
CA PHE A 81 13.76 -0.21 -8.47
C PHE A 81 13.78 0.09 -6.97
N VAL A 82 13.39 -0.87 -6.13
CA VAL A 82 13.41 -0.71 -4.66
C VAL A 82 14.82 -0.43 -4.18
N THR A 83 15.80 -1.18 -4.68
CA THR A 83 17.20 -1.01 -4.32
C THR A 83 17.69 0.41 -4.62
N GLU A 84 17.34 0.97 -5.77
CA GLU A 84 17.74 2.32 -6.16
C GLU A 84 17.13 3.37 -5.22
N TYR A 85 15.82 3.27 -4.94
CA TYR A 85 15.12 4.22 -4.06
C TYR A 85 15.60 4.13 -2.60
N VAL A 86 15.88 2.93 -2.12
CA VAL A 86 16.40 2.70 -0.77
C VAL A 86 17.85 3.17 -0.65
N SER A 87 18.70 2.84 -1.61
CA SER A 87 20.14 3.15 -1.57
C SER A 87 20.44 4.63 -1.80
N ARG A 88 19.76 5.25 -2.78
CA ARG A 88 19.94 6.68 -3.10
C ARG A 88 19.14 7.60 -2.19
N LYS A 89 18.26 7.04 -1.33
CA LYS A 89 17.39 7.80 -0.41
C LYS A 89 16.61 8.90 -1.14
N HIS A 90 16.06 8.56 -2.30
CA HIS A 90 15.19 9.47 -3.03
C HIS A 90 14.00 9.87 -2.15
N PRO A 91 13.53 11.12 -2.27
CA PRO A 91 12.36 11.56 -1.53
C PRO A 91 11.14 10.77 -1.99
N LEU A 92 10.52 10.05 -1.04
CA LEU A 92 9.38 9.18 -1.27
C LEU A 92 8.47 9.27 -0.04
N GLY A 93 7.16 9.38 -0.26
CA GLY A 93 6.17 9.39 0.81
C GLY A 93 6.02 8.04 1.49
N GLY A 94 6.09 6.96 0.72
CA GLY A 94 6.15 5.59 1.23
C GLY A 94 6.04 4.54 0.12
N MET A 95 6.05 3.27 0.53
CA MET A 95 5.78 2.14 -0.36
C MET A 95 4.66 1.29 0.22
N LEU A 96 3.72 0.86 -0.62
CA LEU A 96 2.71 -0.14 -0.29
C LEU A 96 2.89 -1.34 -1.23
N PHE A 97 3.36 -2.47 -0.72
CA PHE A 97 3.48 -3.71 -1.48
C PHE A 97 2.17 -4.48 -1.42
N LEU A 98 1.62 -4.83 -2.59
CA LEU A 98 0.41 -5.65 -2.70
C LEU A 98 0.80 -7.10 -2.89
N LEU A 99 0.48 -7.91 -1.89
CA LEU A 99 0.77 -9.33 -1.81
C LEU A 99 -0.34 -10.13 -2.49
N PRO A 100 -0.03 -11.07 -3.38
CA PRO A 100 -1.06 -11.90 -4.01
C PRO A 100 -1.93 -12.65 -3.01
N GLU A 101 -3.23 -12.72 -3.28
CA GLU A 101 -4.20 -13.41 -2.40
C GLU A 101 -3.88 -14.91 -2.21
N ILE A 102 -3.14 -15.52 -3.13
CA ILE A 102 -2.65 -16.91 -3.02
C ILE A 102 -1.74 -17.17 -1.81
N PHE A 103 -1.23 -16.11 -1.16
CA PHE A 103 -0.50 -16.19 0.10
C PHE A 103 -1.41 -16.02 1.33
N ARG A 104 -2.68 -15.67 1.12
CA ARG A 104 -3.70 -15.54 2.16
C ARG A 104 -4.43 -16.87 2.43
N LEU A 105 -4.59 -17.72 1.41
CA LEU A 105 -5.21 -19.04 1.51
C LEU A 105 -4.17 -20.18 1.51
N GLU A 106 -4.21 -21.01 2.54
CA GLU A 106 -3.37 -22.22 2.71
C GLU A 106 -3.81 -23.41 1.81
N ASN A 107 -4.85 -23.26 0.97
CA ASN A 107 -5.51 -24.40 0.33
C ASN A 107 -5.26 -24.52 -1.19
N GLY A 108 -4.53 -25.58 -1.54
CA GLY A 108 -4.30 -26.22 -2.84
C GLY A 108 -5.08 -25.75 -4.08
N GLY A 109 -4.42 -24.95 -4.92
CA GLY A 109 -4.77 -24.70 -6.32
C GLY A 109 -3.75 -25.35 -7.27
N GLY A 110 -4.22 -25.97 -8.37
CA GLY A 110 -3.47 -26.91 -9.21
C GLY A 110 -2.18 -26.42 -9.91
N GLY A 111 -1.44 -27.37 -10.50
CA GLY A 111 -0.02 -27.26 -10.91
C GLY A 111 0.47 -26.14 -11.84
N LYS A 112 -0.40 -25.27 -12.36
CA LYS A 112 0.01 -24.02 -13.06
C LYS A 112 0.32 -22.89 -12.07
N ASP A 113 -0.37 -22.91 -10.93
CA ASP A 113 -0.27 -21.96 -9.83
C ASP A 113 1.07 -22.10 -9.07
N VAL A 114 1.64 -23.32 -9.05
CA VAL A 114 2.87 -23.65 -8.31
C VAL A 114 4.08 -22.88 -8.81
N ARG A 115 4.29 -22.80 -10.14
CA ARG A 115 5.45 -22.11 -10.71
C ARG A 115 5.38 -20.60 -10.54
N GLU A 116 4.19 -20.01 -10.70
CA GLU A 116 4.00 -18.57 -10.49
C GLU A 116 4.19 -18.22 -9.01
N LYS A 117 3.64 -19.05 -8.11
CA LYS A 117 3.85 -18.94 -6.66
C LYS A 117 5.33 -19.04 -6.28
N GLU A 118 6.10 -19.94 -6.89
CA GLU A 118 7.55 -20.05 -6.69
C GLU A 118 8.31 -18.79 -7.13
N VAL A 119 7.98 -18.23 -8.30
CA VAL A 119 8.62 -17.00 -8.80
C VAL A 119 8.32 -15.83 -7.88
N VAL A 120 7.06 -15.61 -7.51
CA VAL A 120 6.68 -14.53 -6.59
C VAL A 120 7.32 -14.72 -5.23
N LYS A 121 7.43 -15.96 -4.75
CA LYS A 121 8.11 -16.29 -3.49
C LYS A 121 9.60 -15.90 -3.53
N ASN A 122 10.29 -16.15 -4.63
CA ASN A 122 11.70 -15.72 -4.77
C ASN A 122 11.83 -14.19 -4.75
N VAL A 123 10.93 -13.48 -5.42
CA VAL A 123 10.88 -12.00 -5.38
C VAL A 123 10.63 -11.49 -3.96
N LEU A 124 9.71 -12.10 -3.21
CA LEU A 124 9.44 -11.76 -1.81
C LEU A 124 10.66 -11.99 -0.91
N LEU A 125 11.40 -13.08 -1.10
CA LEU A 125 12.63 -13.35 -0.33
C LEU A 125 13.72 -12.31 -0.58
N GLU A 126 13.90 -11.89 -1.83
CA GLU A 126 14.84 -10.83 -2.18
C GLU A 126 14.41 -9.49 -1.57
N LEU A 127 13.11 -9.17 -1.65
CA LEU A 127 12.53 -7.97 -1.06
C LEU A 127 12.70 -7.96 0.46
N GLU A 128 12.39 -9.05 1.13
CA GLU A 128 12.55 -9.19 2.58
C GLU A 128 14.00 -8.95 3.01
N LYS A 129 14.94 -9.64 2.36
CA LYS A 129 16.37 -9.48 2.66
C LYS A 129 16.82 -8.03 2.55
N LEU A 130 16.31 -7.31 1.54
CA LEU A 130 16.58 -5.89 1.32
C LEU A 130 15.96 -5.03 2.43
N LEU A 131 14.67 -5.22 2.73
CA LEU A 131 13.93 -4.36 3.66
C LEU A 131 14.37 -4.54 5.13
N VAL A 132 14.66 -5.77 5.54
CA VAL A 132 15.10 -6.11 6.91
C VAL A 132 16.45 -5.45 7.21
N HIS A 133 17.40 -5.53 6.28
CA HIS A 133 18.76 -5.00 6.51
C HIS A 133 18.93 -3.53 6.12
N ALA A 134 17.84 -2.85 5.73
CA ALA A 134 17.87 -1.45 5.35
C ALA A 134 17.34 -0.53 6.45
N LYS A 135 17.93 0.65 6.56
CA LYS A 135 17.35 1.78 7.29
C LYS A 135 16.51 2.60 6.31
N LEU A 136 15.20 2.49 6.42
CA LEU A 136 14.26 3.12 5.48
C LEU A 136 13.75 4.45 6.07
N PRO A 137 13.98 5.59 5.39
CA PRO A 137 13.56 6.89 5.91
C PRO A 137 12.06 7.16 5.79
N TYR A 138 11.34 6.33 5.04
CA TYR A 138 9.91 6.42 4.75
C TYR A 138 9.15 5.17 5.24
N PRO A 139 7.82 5.27 5.46
CA PRO A 139 6.96 4.14 5.78
C PRO A 139 6.93 3.10 4.64
N VAL A 140 6.92 1.83 5.02
CA VAL A 140 6.72 0.68 4.14
C VAL A 140 5.57 -0.15 4.69
N TYR A 141 4.62 -0.41 3.81
CA TYR A 141 3.36 -1.06 4.08
C TYR A 141 3.19 -2.29 3.19
N PHE A 142 2.37 -3.23 3.65
CA PHE A 142 1.96 -4.43 2.95
C PHE A 142 0.45 -4.58 3.05
N ALA A 143 -0.21 -4.95 1.96
CA ALA A 143 -1.61 -5.35 1.97
C ALA A 143 -1.78 -6.55 1.06
N PHE A 144 -2.80 -7.37 1.28
CA PHE A 144 -3.14 -8.42 0.32
C PHE A 144 -4.01 -7.84 -0.79
N GLU A 145 -3.75 -8.23 -2.04
CA GLU A 145 -4.60 -7.94 -3.19
C GLU A 145 -6.06 -8.37 -2.87
N ASN A 146 -7.01 -7.49 -3.16
CA ASN A 146 -8.44 -7.73 -3.09
C ASN A 146 -9.16 -6.79 -4.08
N ASP A 147 -10.44 -7.07 -4.35
CA ASP A 147 -11.23 -6.31 -5.34
C ASP A 147 -11.27 -4.80 -5.03
N GLU A 148 -11.28 -4.42 -3.75
CA GLU A 148 -11.33 -3.01 -3.31
C GLU A 148 -10.02 -2.27 -3.58
N ILE A 149 -8.88 -2.87 -3.21
CA ILE A 149 -7.54 -2.32 -3.47
C ILE A 149 -7.27 -2.26 -4.96
N ASP A 150 -7.69 -3.27 -5.71
CA ASP A 150 -7.47 -3.33 -7.15
C ASP A 150 -8.24 -2.21 -7.86
N ALA A 151 -9.49 -1.95 -7.44
CA ALA A 151 -10.26 -0.80 -7.92
C ALA A 151 -9.55 0.54 -7.60
N VAL A 152 -9.03 0.70 -6.38
CA VAL A 152 -8.25 1.88 -5.98
C VAL A 152 -6.99 2.02 -6.83
N LEU A 153 -6.26 0.92 -7.05
CA LEU A 153 -5.05 0.93 -7.86
C LEU A 153 -5.34 1.32 -9.31
N ASP A 154 -6.43 0.85 -9.89
CA ASP A 154 -6.88 1.19 -11.24
C ASP A 154 -7.27 2.67 -11.35
N ASP A 155 -7.97 3.20 -10.36
CA ASP A 155 -8.30 4.63 -10.29
C ASP A 155 -7.04 5.49 -10.14
N VAL A 156 -6.07 5.08 -9.31
CA VAL A 156 -4.78 5.75 -9.16
C VAL A 156 -4.01 5.72 -10.49
N LYS A 157 -3.92 4.58 -11.17
CA LYS A 157 -3.27 4.46 -12.49
C LYS A 157 -3.92 5.39 -13.52
N LYS A 158 -5.24 5.47 -13.53
CA LYS A 158 -6.00 6.36 -14.42
C LYS A 158 -5.72 7.84 -14.11
N ASN A 159 -5.71 8.21 -12.84
CA ASN A 159 -5.45 9.59 -12.40
C ASN A 159 -4.00 10.02 -12.69
N ASP A 160 -3.03 9.13 -12.48
CA ASP A 160 -1.64 9.37 -12.81
C ASP A 160 -1.46 9.57 -14.33
N ALA A 161 -2.15 8.74 -15.14
CA ALA A 161 -2.12 8.85 -16.60
C ALA A 161 -2.75 10.15 -17.13
N THR A 162 -3.78 10.68 -16.45
CA THR A 162 -4.39 11.97 -16.79
C THR A 162 -3.65 13.16 -16.18
N GLY A 163 -2.65 12.93 -15.32
CA GLY A 163 -1.92 13.97 -14.59
C GLY A 163 -2.82 14.71 -13.59
N GLN A 164 -3.95 14.13 -13.21
CA GLN A 164 -4.91 14.74 -12.32
C GLN A 164 -4.42 14.60 -10.87
N PRO A 165 -4.35 15.70 -10.10
CA PRO A 165 -3.83 15.64 -8.74
C PRO A 165 -4.71 14.78 -7.83
N ALA A 166 -4.07 13.90 -7.06
CA ALA A 166 -4.72 13.06 -6.08
C ALA A 166 -5.52 13.90 -5.07
N THR A 167 -6.84 13.71 -5.05
CA THR A 167 -7.78 14.45 -4.18
C THR A 167 -8.50 13.46 -3.27
N ALA A 168 -9.01 13.93 -2.13
CA ALA A 168 -9.76 13.12 -1.17
C ALA A 168 -10.98 12.40 -1.76
N THR A 169 -11.53 12.93 -2.85
CA THR A 169 -12.72 12.39 -3.54
C THR A 169 -12.39 11.41 -4.66
N THR A 170 -11.11 11.18 -4.96
CA THR A 170 -10.67 10.31 -6.07
C THR A 170 -9.81 9.15 -5.58
N GLY A 171 -10.01 8.70 -4.32
CA GLY A 171 -9.31 7.55 -3.73
C GLY A 171 -7.80 7.75 -3.50
N GLY A 172 -7.27 8.95 -3.76
CA GLY A 172 -5.84 9.22 -3.81
C GLY A 172 -5.21 9.64 -2.49
N LEU A 173 -5.88 9.48 -1.35
CA LEU A 173 -5.35 9.81 -0.02
C LEU A 173 -5.20 8.56 0.83
N VAL A 174 -3.98 8.29 1.27
CA VAL A 174 -3.66 7.28 2.27
C VAL A 174 -3.61 7.98 3.62
N ASP A 175 -4.66 7.83 4.41
CA ASP A 175 -4.72 8.36 5.77
C ASP A 175 -4.02 7.42 6.76
N ASN A 176 -3.23 8.01 7.64
CA ASN A 176 -2.48 7.32 8.68
C ASN A 176 -3.38 6.82 9.82
N SER A 177 -4.61 7.33 9.94
CA SER A 177 -5.57 7.02 11.01
C SER A 177 -6.04 5.55 11.03
N VAL A 178 -5.89 4.82 9.91
CA VAL A 178 -6.25 3.40 9.79
C VAL A 178 -5.09 2.46 10.18
N ILE A 179 -3.87 3.00 10.34
CA ILE A 179 -2.63 2.20 10.48
C ILE A 179 -2.33 1.83 11.94
N GLU A 180 -3.10 2.33 12.91
CA GLU A 180 -2.89 2.04 14.34
C GLU A 180 -3.25 0.60 14.77
N ASN A 181 -3.98 -0.17 13.95
CA ASN A 181 -4.33 -1.58 14.24
C ASN A 181 -3.60 -2.61 13.37
N ALA A 182 -2.57 -2.20 12.63
CA ALA A 182 -1.79 -3.05 11.76
C ALA A 182 -0.90 -4.03 12.56
N GLY A 183 -1.26 -5.32 12.54
CA GLY A 183 -0.47 -6.40 13.11
C GLY A 183 0.98 -6.44 12.61
N TYR A 184 1.86 -7.04 13.41
CA TYR A 184 3.29 -7.12 13.13
C TYR A 184 3.56 -7.96 11.86
N PHE A 185 3.98 -7.34 10.75
CA PHE A 185 4.41 -8.08 9.54
C PHE A 185 5.60 -9.00 9.83
N VAL A 186 6.49 -8.60 10.74
CA VAL A 186 7.59 -9.47 11.23
C VAL A 186 7.04 -10.78 11.81
N SER A 187 5.82 -10.78 12.37
CA SER A 187 5.19 -12.00 12.89
C SER A 187 4.53 -12.88 11.82
N TYR A 188 4.27 -12.36 10.61
CA TYR A 188 3.76 -13.14 9.46
C TYR A 188 4.88 -13.66 8.54
N VAL A 189 6.09 -13.12 8.66
CA VAL A 189 7.30 -13.69 8.04
C VAL A 189 7.81 -14.91 8.84
N TYR A 190 7.62 -14.94 10.16
CA TYR A 190 7.93 -16.13 10.98
C TYR A 190 7.23 -17.44 10.50
N PRO A 191 5.92 -17.45 10.16
CA PRO A 191 5.31 -18.65 9.58
C PRO A 191 5.78 -18.97 8.15
N LEU A 192 6.19 -17.96 7.35
CA LEU A 192 6.86 -18.20 6.06
C LEU A 192 8.24 -18.85 6.24
N GLU A 193 9.04 -18.44 7.24
CA GLU A 193 10.28 -19.11 7.63
C GLU A 193 10.06 -20.56 8.09
N CYS A 194 8.98 -20.84 8.83
CA CYS A 194 8.62 -22.20 9.26
C CYS A 194 8.24 -23.12 8.08
N GLU A 195 7.49 -22.61 7.09
CA GLU A 195 7.19 -23.37 5.87
C GLU A 195 8.38 -23.49 4.91
N LEU A 196 9.32 -22.53 4.93
CA LEU A 196 10.50 -22.50 4.07
C LEU A 196 11.61 -23.46 4.53
N TYR A 197 11.76 -23.70 5.84
CA TYR A 197 12.90 -24.42 6.39
C TYR A 197 12.64 -25.82 6.93
N GLY A 198 11.40 -26.33 6.94
CA GLY A 198 11.13 -27.74 7.25
C GLY A 198 11.87 -28.27 8.49
N LYS A 199 11.85 -27.50 9.58
CA LYS A 199 12.35 -27.89 10.91
C LYS A 199 11.41 -27.22 11.93
N VAL A 200 10.55 -27.92 12.66
CA VAL A 200 10.26 -29.34 12.91
C VAL A 200 8.75 -29.48 12.99
#